data_AF-A0A924YDG7-F1
#
_entry.id   AF-A0A924YDG7-F1
#
_cell.length_a   1.000
_cell.length_b   1.000
_cell.length_c   1.000
_cell.angle_alpha   90.00
_cell.angle_beta   90.00
_cell.angle_gamma   90.00
#
_symmetry.space_group_name_H-M   'P 1'
#
loop_
_entity.id
_entity.type
_entity.pdbx_description
1 polymer ?
#
loop_
_entity_poly.entity_id
_entity_poly.type
_entity_poly.pdbx_seq_one_letter_code
_entity_poly.pdbx_strand_id
1 'polypeptide(L)'
;MMTATSTASDTFLQRLLRAALHITRADRALAVDSRLQIIETINMERAEVEADEFKGFANIRAALDTGEPIVTNNVVFDPAAAPTTNTNFSNLRAVVVIPVAGYGALYLDQRIRNGIIPKKTVERLNLLARQIIQTGGINLSELELIEAYRDLN
;
A
#
# COMPACT_ATOMS: atom_id res chain seq x y z
N MET A 1 -2.40 -24.65 -16.76
CA MET A 1 -2.69 -23.77 -15.61
C MET A 1 -1.41 -23.73 -14.76
N MET A 2 -0.53 -22.75 -15.01
CA MET A 2 0.75 -22.64 -14.30
C MET A 2 0.50 -21.97 -12.94
N THR A 3 0.66 -22.73 -11.86
CA THR A 3 0.79 -22.19 -10.51
C THR A 3 2.11 -21.41 -10.46
N ALA A 4 2.02 -20.08 -10.43
CA ALA A 4 3.17 -19.24 -10.16
C ALA A 4 3.74 -19.64 -8.79
N THR A 5 5.00 -20.11 -8.77
CA THR A 5 5.70 -20.40 -7.53
C THR A 5 5.97 -19.07 -6.85
N SER A 6 5.22 -18.76 -5.78
CA SER A 6 5.44 -17.55 -4.97
C SER A 6 6.86 -17.56 -4.43
N THR A 7 7.62 -16.49 -4.66
CA THR A 7 8.95 -16.36 -4.09
C THR A 7 8.86 -16.06 -2.59
N ALA A 8 9.96 -16.21 -1.85
CA ALA A 8 10.00 -15.81 -0.44
C ALA A 8 9.67 -14.32 -0.25
N SER A 9 10.13 -13.49 -1.20
CA SER A 9 9.85 -12.05 -1.27
C SER A 9 8.37 -11.75 -1.47
N ASP A 10 7.71 -12.46 -2.38
CA ASP A 10 6.28 -12.27 -2.63
C ASP A 10 5.46 -12.68 -1.41
N THR A 11 5.83 -13.81 -0.80
CA THR A 11 5.18 -14.30 0.43
C THR A 11 5.37 -13.33 1.61
N PHE A 12 6.52 -12.65 1.70
CA PHE A 12 6.74 -11.59 2.68
C PHE A 12 5.83 -10.38 2.42
N LEU A 13 5.78 -9.88 1.17
CA LEU A 13 4.92 -8.76 0.79
C LEU A 13 3.43 -9.03 1.05
N GLN A 14 2.96 -10.25 0.75
CA GLN A 14 1.57 -10.67 1.01
C GLN A 14 1.25 -10.62 2.52
N ARG A 15 2.11 -11.19 3.35
CA ARG A 15 1.95 -11.18 4.81
C ARG A 15 2.00 -9.76 5.38
N LEU A 16 2.93 -8.94 4.89
CA LEU A 16 3.04 -7.55 5.30
C LEU A 16 1.83 -6.71 4.85
N LEU A 17 1.29 -6.96 3.65
CA LEU A 17 0.07 -6.32 3.15
C LEU A 17 -1.11 -6.61 4.06
N ARG A 18 -1.31 -7.88 4.43
CA ARG A 18 -2.41 -8.32 5.30
C ARG A 18 -2.28 -7.74 6.71
N ALA A 19 -1.07 -7.75 7.28
CA ALA A 19 -0.79 -7.09 8.56
C ALA A 19 -1.07 -5.58 8.49
N ALA A 20 -0.61 -4.89 7.43
CA ALA A 20 -0.86 -3.47 7.23
C ALA A 20 -2.36 -3.16 7.07
N LEU A 21 -3.11 -4.00 6.35
CA LEU A 21 -4.56 -3.87 6.22
C LEU A 21 -5.26 -4.04 7.58
N HIS A 22 -4.84 -5.02 8.39
CA HIS A 22 -5.37 -5.24 9.73
C HIS A 22 -5.12 -4.03 10.66
N ILE A 23 -3.90 -3.49 10.62
CA ILE A 23 -3.46 -2.35 11.44
C ILE A 23 -4.18 -1.06 11.04
N THR A 24 -4.26 -0.78 9.73
CA THR A 24 -4.82 0.47 9.22
C THR A 24 -6.33 0.46 9.07
N ARG A 25 -6.94 -0.74 8.93
CA ARG A 25 -8.34 -0.91 8.55
C ARG A 25 -8.68 -0.20 7.23
N ALA A 26 -7.71 -0.09 6.32
CA ALA A 26 -7.97 0.40 4.97
C ALA A 26 -9.04 -0.47 4.28
N ASP A 27 -9.79 0.10 3.34
CA ASP A 27 -10.85 -0.65 2.67
C ASP A 27 -10.25 -1.65 1.66
N ARG A 28 -9.16 -1.24 1.01
CA ARG A 28 -8.55 -1.88 -0.15
C ARG A 28 -7.03 -1.86 -0.05
N ALA A 29 -6.40 -2.87 -0.60
CA ALA A 29 -4.97 -3.06 -0.53
C ALA A 29 -4.41 -3.71 -1.81
N LEU A 30 -3.20 -3.34 -2.18
CA LEU A 30 -2.43 -3.91 -3.29
C LEU A 30 -0.96 -4.04 -2.88
N ALA A 31 -0.36 -5.19 -3.13
CA ALA A 31 1.09 -5.38 -3.06
C ALA A 31 1.66 -5.56 -4.46
N VAL A 32 2.78 -4.90 -4.73
CA VAL A 32 3.55 -5.09 -5.96
C VAL A 32 5.02 -5.38 -5.65
N ASP A 33 5.71 -6.08 -6.55
CA ASP A 33 7.14 -6.27 -6.47
C ASP A 33 7.93 -5.02 -6.94
N SER A 34 9.26 -5.10 -6.88
CA SER A 34 10.19 -4.07 -7.38
C SER A 34 10.06 -3.73 -8.87
N ARG A 35 9.40 -4.59 -9.66
CA ARG A 35 9.13 -4.41 -11.09
C ARG A 35 7.69 -3.98 -11.36
N LEU A 36 6.96 -3.56 -10.32
CA LEU A 36 5.55 -3.17 -10.36
C LEU A 36 4.61 -4.30 -10.79
N GLN A 37 5.02 -5.57 -10.67
CA GLN A 37 4.14 -6.71 -10.90
C GLN A 37 3.22 -6.89 -9.70
N ILE A 38 1.93 -7.07 -9.96
CA ILE A 38 0.91 -7.29 -8.92
C ILE A 38 1.14 -8.64 -8.27
N ILE A 39 1.42 -8.62 -6.96
CA ILE A 39 1.60 -9.81 -6.13
C ILE A 39 0.28 -10.22 -5.48
N GLU A 40 -0.47 -9.25 -4.95
CA GLU A 40 -1.76 -9.51 -4.29
C GLU A 40 -2.65 -8.28 -4.31
N THR A 41 -3.96 -8.48 -4.48
CA THR A 41 -5.00 -7.47 -4.27
C THR A 41 -5.97 -7.93 -3.19
N ILE A 42 -6.42 -7.01 -2.34
CA ILE A 42 -7.45 -7.24 -1.34
C ILE A 42 -8.56 -6.21 -1.53
N ASN A 43 -9.78 -6.70 -1.76
CA ASN A 43 -10.98 -5.89 -2.06
C ASN A 43 -10.81 -4.94 -3.27
N MET A 44 -9.90 -5.29 -4.19
CA MET A 44 -9.70 -4.63 -5.48
C MET A 44 -9.77 -5.67 -6.58
N GLU A 45 -10.56 -5.38 -7.61
CA GLU A 45 -10.61 -6.21 -8.81
C GLU A 45 -9.33 -5.99 -9.64
N ARG A 46 -8.75 -7.07 -10.15
CA ARG A 46 -7.51 -6.98 -10.93
C ARG A 46 -7.68 -6.11 -12.18
N ALA A 47 -8.84 -6.22 -12.84
CA ALA A 47 -9.19 -5.39 -13.98
C ALA A 47 -9.26 -3.89 -13.64
N GLU A 48 -9.60 -3.51 -12.39
CA GLU A 48 -9.57 -2.10 -11.94
C GLU A 48 -8.13 -1.59 -11.82
N VAL A 49 -7.23 -2.43 -11.30
CA VAL A 49 -5.81 -2.06 -11.09
C VAL A 49 -5.05 -2.00 -12.42
N GLU A 50 -5.37 -2.88 -13.35
CA GLU A 50 -4.73 -2.96 -14.67
C GLU A 50 -5.29 -1.95 -15.68
N ALA A 51 -6.34 -1.19 -15.33
CA ALA A 51 -6.90 -0.15 -16.18
C ALA A 51 -5.99 1.09 -16.27
N ASP A 52 -5.96 1.76 -17.42
CA ASP A 52 -5.13 2.95 -17.68
C ASP A 52 -5.48 4.14 -16.76
N GLU A 53 -6.71 4.15 -16.23
CA GLU A 53 -7.19 5.13 -15.28
C GLU A 53 -6.62 4.94 -13.87
N PHE A 54 -6.05 3.77 -13.54
CA PHE A 54 -5.51 3.51 -12.20
C PHE A 54 -4.22 4.32 -11.96
N LYS A 55 -4.35 5.45 -11.25
CA LYS A 55 -3.23 6.34 -10.93
C LYS A 55 -2.34 5.86 -9.78
N GLY A 56 -2.68 4.72 -9.16
CA GLY A 56 -1.91 4.19 -8.03
C GLY A 56 -0.46 3.85 -8.40
N PHE A 57 -0.20 3.36 -9.62
CA PHE A 57 1.16 3.02 -10.05
C PHE A 57 2.13 4.20 -10.10
N ALA A 58 1.65 5.42 -10.38
CA ALA A 58 2.49 6.61 -10.34
C ALA A 58 2.97 6.90 -8.90
N ASN A 59 2.07 6.79 -7.93
CA ASN A 59 2.40 6.93 -6.51
C ASN A 59 3.30 5.79 -6.02
N ILE A 60 3.05 4.55 -6.48
CA ILE A 60 3.90 3.40 -6.17
C ILE A 60 5.33 3.62 -6.65
N ARG A 61 5.49 4.04 -7.91
CA ARG A 61 6.81 4.35 -8.48
C ARG A 61 7.51 5.45 -7.69
N ALA A 62 6.82 6.55 -7.41
CA ALA A 62 7.40 7.65 -6.65
C ALA A 62 7.84 7.22 -5.23
N ALA A 63 7.09 6.36 -4.54
CA ALA A 63 7.49 5.84 -3.23
C ALA A 63 8.71 4.91 -3.32
N LEU A 64 8.78 4.08 -4.36
CA LEU A 64 9.94 3.22 -4.61
C LEU A 64 11.19 4.04 -4.94
N ASP A 65 11.05 5.09 -5.75
CA ASP A 65 12.16 5.95 -6.18
C ASP A 65 12.71 6.77 -5.01
N THR A 66 11.82 7.29 -4.15
CA THR A 66 12.22 8.08 -2.98
C THR A 66 12.62 7.23 -1.78
N GLY A 67 12.16 5.98 -1.73
CA GLY A 67 12.25 5.12 -0.55
C GLY A 67 11.38 5.59 0.63
N GLU A 68 10.56 6.63 0.45
CA GLU A 68 9.74 7.23 1.50
C GLU A 68 8.24 6.98 1.27
N PRO A 69 7.43 6.88 2.35
CA PRO A 69 5.99 6.71 2.22
C PRO A 69 5.33 7.90 1.54
N ILE A 70 4.35 7.63 0.67
CA ILE A 70 3.53 8.65 0.04
C ILE A 70 2.14 8.61 0.64
N VAL A 71 1.64 9.77 1.08
CA VAL A 71 0.26 9.96 1.55
C VAL A 71 -0.40 10.97 0.62
N THR A 72 -1.45 10.57 -0.07
CA THR A 72 -2.15 11.38 -1.07
C THR A 72 -3.64 11.02 -1.13
N ASN A 73 -4.35 11.48 -2.15
CA ASN A 73 -5.71 11.07 -2.47
C ASN A 73 -5.84 10.59 -3.91
N ASN A 74 -6.94 9.93 -4.23
CA ASN A 74 -7.23 9.44 -5.59
C ASN A 74 -7.67 10.53 -6.59
N VAL A 75 -7.71 11.79 -6.16
CA VAL A 75 -8.34 12.89 -6.91
C VAL A 75 -7.33 13.93 -7.41
N VAL A 76 -6.03 13.81 -7.10
CA VAL A 76 -4.96 14.79 -7.42
C VAL A 76 -5.31 15.66 -8.63
N PHE A 77 -5.87 16.83 -8.32
CA PHE A 77 -6.35 17.80 -9.29
C PHE A 77 -5.13 18.44 -9.93
N ASP A 78 -5.09 18.44 -11.26
CA ASP A 78 -4.35 19.46 -11.98
C ASP A 78 -4.90 20.83 -11.54
N PRO A 79 -4.09 21.69 -10.89
CA PRO A 79 -4.54 23.03 -10.47
C PRO A 79 -5.03 23.88 -11.66
N ALA A 80 -4.63 23.55 -12.90
CA ALA A 80 -5.08 24.22 -14.11
C ALA A 80 -6.47 23.75 -14.58
N ALA A 81 -6.96 22.61 -14.09
CA ALA A 81 -8.27 22.06 -14.43
C ALA A 81 -9.23 22.20 -13.25
N ALA A 82 -9.63 23.44 -12.95
CA ALA A 82 -10.70 23.69 -11.99
C ALA A 82 -12.00 23.00 -12.48
N PRO A 83 -12.55 22.00 -11.77
CA PRO A 83 -13.77 21.34 -12.20
C PRO A 83 -14.96 22.28 -11.97
N THR A 84 -15.66 22.65 -13.04
CA THR A 84 -16.93 23.41 -12.96
C THR A 84 -18.13 22.53 -12.62
N THR A 85 -17.91 21.27 -12.22
CA THR A 85 -18.99 20.29 -12.10
C THR A 85 -18.80 19.41 -10.87
N ASN A 86 -19.51 19.77 -9.80
CA ASN A 86 -20.03 18.89 -8.76
C ASN A 86 -19.20 17.61 -8.50
N THR A 87 -17.97 17.77 -8.02
CA THR A 87 -17.10 16.64 -7.64
C THR A 87 -17.82 15.86 -6.55
N ASN A 88 -18.26 14.66 -6.86
CA ASN A 88 -19.00 13.82 -5.92
C ASN A 88 -18.02 13.35 -4.82
N PHE A 89 -17.91 14.13 -3.74
CA PHE A 89 -17.07 13.88 -2.57
C PHE A 89 -17.26 12.48 -1.97
N SER A 90 -18.36 11.79 -2.30
CA SER A 90 -18.63 10.40 -1.90
C SER A 90 -17.57 9.39 -2.39
N ASN A 91 -16.81 9.72 -3.44
CA ASN A 91 -15.78 8.87 -4.03
C ASN A 91 -14.34 9.28 -3.69
N LEU A 92 -14.15 10.24 -2.78
CA LEU A 92 -12.82 10.67 -2.36
C LEU A 92 -12.18 9.61 -1.44
N ARG A 93 -10.93 9.27 -1.73
CA ARG A 93 -10.18 8.20 -1.06
C ARG A 93 -8.80 8.71 -0.67
N ALA A 94 -8.40 8.42 0.56
CA ALA A 94 -7.04 8.57 1.03
C ALA A 94 -6.21 7.37 0.54
N VAL A 95 -5.04 7.68 0.01
CA VAL A 95 -4.10 6.70 -0.55
C VAL A 95 -2.81 6.79 0.24
N VAL A 96 -2.32 5.64 0.70
CA VAL A 96 -1.02 5.51 1.35
C VAL A 96 -0.20 4.48 0.59
N VAL A 97 1.04 4.83 0.26
CA VAL A 97 2.01 3.91 -0.31
C VAL A 97 3.17 3.76 0.64
N ILE A 98 3.54 2.52 0.95
CA ILE A 98 4.67 2.19 1.82
C ILE A 98 5.70 1.42 0.98
N PRO A 99 6.88 1.98 0.71
CA PRO A 99 7.94 1.27 0.02
C PRO A 99 8.57 0.21 0.94
N VAL A 100 8.89 -0.94 0.36
CA VAL A 100 9.51 -2.09 1.02
C VAL A 100 10.86 -2.33 0.33
N ALA A 101 11.91 -1.70 0.84
CA ALA A 101 13.20 -1.57 0.16
C ALA A 101 13.78 -2.93 -0.27
N GLY A 102 14.04 -3.09 -1.58
CA GLY A 102 14.55 -4.33 -2.17
C GLY A 102 13.49 -5.39 -2.49
N TYR A 103 12.22 -5.19 -2.11
CA TYR A 103 11.14 -6.15 -2.34
C TYR A 103 10.05 -5.57 -3.25
N GLY A 104 9.59 -4.35 -3.00
CA GLY A 104 8.44 -3.77 -3.70
C GLY A 104 7.74 -2.70 -2.88
N ALA A 105 6.41 -2.63 -2.95
CA ALA A 105 5.63 -1.65 -2.23
C ALA A 105 4.22 -2.15 -1.87
N LEU A 106 3.66 -1.53 -0.84
CA LEU A 106 2.27 -1.69 -0.42
C LEU A 106 1.49 -0.43 -0.80
N TYR A 107 0.31 -0.61 -1.36
CA TYR A 107 -0.65 0.43 -1.66
C TYR A 107 -1.91 0.17 -0.81
N LEU A 108 -2.28 1.14 0.02
CA LEU A 108 -3.42 1.11 0.90
C LEU A 108 -4.39 2.22 0.51
N ASP A 109 -5.67 1.89 0.50
CA ASP A 109 -6.68 2.78 -0.01
C ASP A 109 -7.95 2.74 0.88
N GLN A 110 -8.34 3.91 1.38
CA GLN A 110 -9.48 4.10 2.29
C GLN A 110 -10.38 5.23 1.81
N ARG A 111 -11.70 5.00 1.78
CA ARG A 111 -12.67 6.09 1.58
C ARG A 111 -12.54 7.08 2.72
N ILE A 112 -12.41 8.37 2.42
CA ILE A 112 -12.23 9.41 3.45
C ILE A 112 -13.41 9.44 4.44
N ARG A 113 -14.61 9.10 3.97
CA ARG A 113 -15.80 8.98 4.84
C ARG A 113 -15.67 7.91 5.94
N ASN A 114 -14.80 6.93 5.76
CA ASN A 114 -14.50 5.87 6.72
C ASN A 114 -13.30 6.26 7.63
N GLY A 115 -12.81 7.49 7.53
CA GLY A 115 -11.62 7.98 8.21
C GLY A 115 -10.40 8.09 7.30
N ILE A 116 -9.27 8.46 7.90
CA ILE A 116 -7.96 8.53 7.25
C ILE A 116 -6.96 7.70 8.07
N ILE A 117 -5.96 7.16 7.39
CA ILE A 117 -4.84 6.48 8.04
C ILE A 117 -3.97 7.55 8.74
N PRO A 118 -3.82 7.52 10.08
CA PRO A 118 -3.04 8.53 10.78
C PRO A 118 -1.57 8.54 10.33
N LYS A 119 -0.96 9.73 10.22
CA LYS A 119 0.45 9.86 9.82
C LYS A 119 1.40 9.01 10.69
N LYS A 120 1.22 9.01 12.01
CA LYS A 120 2.02 8.18 12.94
C LYS A 120 1.91 6.69 12.60
N THR A 121 0.74 6.22 12.16
CA THR A 121 0.55 4.82 11.73
C THR A 121 1.34 4.52 10.46
N VAL A 122 1.33 5.43 9.48
CA VAL A 122 2.12 5.29 8.23
C VAL A 122 3.62 5.26 8.55
N GLU A 123 4.10 6.21 9.37
CA GLU A 123 5.50 6.28 9.78
C GLU A 123 5.94 5.00 10.52
N ARG A 124 5.11 4.47 11.43
CA ARG A 124 5.38 3.21 12.14
C ARG A 124 5.35 1.98 11.23
N LEU A 125 4.46 1.92 10.25
CA LEU A 125 4.43 0.81 9.29
C LEU A 125 5.67 0.82 8.38
N ASN A 126 6.13 2.01 7.97
CA ASN A 126 7.38 2.15 7.23
C ASN A 126 8.57 1.71 8.08
N LEU A 127 8.62 2.13 9.35
CA LEU A 127 9.65 1.71 10.30
C LEU A 127 9.63 0.18 10.50
N LEU A 128 8.47 -0.42 10.69
CA LEU A 128 8.30 -1.87 10.79
C LEU A 128 8.91 -2.57 9.58
N ALA A 129 8.51 -2.19 8.37
CA ALA A 129 8.99 -2.81 7.13
C ALA A 129 10.53 -2.76 7.06
N ARG A 130 11.12 -1.60 7.36
CA ARG A 130 12.58 -1.41 7.38
C ARG A 130 13.26 -2.28 8.45
N GLN A 131 12.71 -2.33 9.66
CA GLN A 131 13.28 -3.12 10.76
C GLN A 131 13.25 -4.62 10.45
N ILE A 132 12.13 -5.14 9.92
CA ILE A 132 12.01 -6.55 9.56
C ILE A 132 13.01 -6.95 8.47
N ILE A 133 13.24 -6.08 7.48
CA ILE A 133 14.25 -6.32 6.45
C ILE A 133 15.65 -6.34 7.07
N GLN A 134 15.97 -5.38 7.93
CA GLN A 134 17.29 -5.26 8.56
C GLN A 134 17.62 -6.44 9.48
N THR A 135 16.62 -7.00 10.16
CA THR A 135 16.79 -8.16 11.05
C THR A 135 16.66 -9.50 10.34
N GLY A 136 16.35 -9.51 9.03
CA GLY A 136 16.13 -10.74 8.26
C GLY A 136 14.81 -11.46 8.58
N GLY A 137 13.85 -10.78 9.23
CA GLY A 137 12.56 -11.31 9.64
C GLY A 137 11.54 -11.52 8.51
N ILE A 138 11.97 -11.70 7.26
CA ILE A 138 11.05 -11.84 6.10
C ILE A 138 10.15 -13.08 6.18
N ASN A 139 10.49 -14.02 7.06
CA ASN A 139 9.73 -15.25 7.29
C ASN A 139 8.69 -15.13 8.41
N LEU A 140 8.56 -13.98 9.07
CA LEU A 140 7.53 -13.76 10.09
C LEU A 140 6.12 -13.94 9.50
N SER A 141 5.24 -14.50 10.30
CA SER A 141 3.81 -14.61 10.04
C SER A 141 3.12 -13.25 10.14
N GLU A 142 1.88 -13.18 9.64
CA GLU A 142 1.04 -11.97 9.75
C GLU A 142 0.87 -11.54 11.22
N LEU A 143 0.63 -12.48 12.14
CA LEU A 143 0.44 -12.19 13.56
C LEU A 143 1.71 -11.61 14.18
N GLU A 144 2.86 -12.21 13.91
CA GLU A 144 4.15 -11.72 14.42
C GLU A 144 4.48 -10.32 13.88
N LEU A 145 4.11 -10.00 12.63
CA LEU A 145 4.24 -8.65 12.09
C LEU A 145 3.34 -7.63 12.81
N ILE A 146 2.11 -8.03 13.16
CA ILE A 146 1.19 -7.19 13.94
C ILE A 146 1.71 -6.98 15.36
N GLU A 147 2.27 -8.01 16.00
CA GLU A 147 2.89 -7.91 17.31
C GLU A 147 4.12 -7.00 17.28
N ALA A 148 5.03 -7.22 16.32
CA ALA A 148 6.19 -6.36 16.12
C ALA A 148 5.79 -4.89 15.89
N TYR A 149 4.68 -4.63 15.18
CA TYR A 149 4.16 -3.27 15.03
C TYR A 149 3.74 -2.66 16.37
N ARG A 150 3.09 -3.41 17.26
CA ARG A 150 2.62 -2.93 18.56
C ARG A 150 3.78 -2.54 19.47
N ASP A 151 4.89 -3.27 19.37
CA ASP A 151 6.10 -3.04 20.17
C ASP A 151 6.90 -1.79 19.70
N LEU A 152 6.58 -1.22 18.54
CA LEU A 152 7.08 0.09 18.11
C LEU A 152 6.40 1.20 18.93
N ASN A 153 7.08 1.73 19.95
CA ASN A 153 6.59 2.86 20.78
C ASN A 153 6.31 4.16 19.97
#